data_AF-A0A453F8U6-F1
#
_entry.id   AF-A0A453F8U6-F1
#
_cell.length_a   1.000
_cell.length_b   1.000
_cell.length_c   1.000
_cell.angle_alpha   90.00
_cell.angle_beta   90.00
_cell.angle_gamma   90.00
#
_symmetry.space_group_name_H-M   'P 1'
#
loop_
_entity.id
_entity.type
_entity.pdbx_description
1 polymer ?
#
loop_
_entity_poly.entity_id
_entity_poly.type
_entity_poly.pdbx_seq_one_letter_code
_entity_poly.pdbx_strand_id
1 'polypeptide(L)'
;MEEFRRLAFRVSETEVARARNQLKSSLLLHFDGSTAVSENNGRQMLTYGRVMPFLELFARIDAVDCDTVMKTAKEFIIDKDVALAAVGPISNLPELSWFRSQTVSDDKFTSRVFSLFAQNN
;
A
#
# COMPACT_ATOMS: atom_id res chain seq x y z
N MET A 1 -10.48 7.04 -0.63
CA MET A 1 -10.64 5.61 -0.31
C MET A 1 -10.94 4.77 -1.54
N GLU A 2 -11.69 5.28 -2.51
CA GLU A 2 -11.98 4.58 -3.77
C GLU A 2 -10.74 4.06 -4.51
N GLU A 3 -9.71 4.88 -4.72
CA GLU A 3 -8.47 4.43 -5.39
C GLU A 3 -7.74 3.31 -4.63
N PHE A 4 -7.71 3.37 -3.29
CA PHE A 4 -7.12 2.31 -2.46
C PHE A 4 -7.87 0.98 -2.64
N ARG A 5 -9.20 1.04 -2.71
CA ARG A 5 -10.03 -0.12 -3.02
C ARG A 5 -9.81 -0.59 -4.47
N ARG A 6 -9.70 0.34 -5.42
CA ARG A 6 -9.45 0.03 -6.84
C ARG A 6 -8.17 -0.79 -7.03
N LEU A 7 -7.10 -0.47 -6.31
CA LEU A 7 -5.84 -1.22 -6.36
C LEU A 7 -6.00 -2.71 -6.05
N ALA A 8 -6.99 -3.09 -5.24
CA ALA A 8 -7.25 -4.48 -4.90
C ALA A 8 -8.04 -5.26 -5.98
N PHE A 9 -8.74 -4.57 -6.87
CA PHE A 9 -9.70 -5.22 -7.80
C PHE A 9 -9.48 -4.90 -9.27
N ARG A 10 -8.90 -3.75 -9.61
CA ARG A 10 -8.75 -3.24 -10.97
C ARG A 10 -7.46 -2.46 -11.13
N VAL A 11 -6.42 -3.16 -11.58
CA VAL A 11 -5.11 -2.57 -11.87
C VAL A 11 -4.79 -2.80 -13.35
N SER A 12 -4.35 -1.75 -14.04
CA SER A 12 -3.90 -1.84 -15.44
C SER A 12 -2.40 -2.13 -15.53
N GLU A 13 -1.99 -2.96 -16.49
CA GLU A 13 -0.58 -3.23 -16.78
C GLU A 13 0.19 -1.95 -17.13
N THR A 14 -0.45 -1.00 -17.82
CA THR A 14 0.18 0.28 -18.17
C THR A 14 0.50 1.12 -16.92
N GLU A 15 -0.37 1.07 -15.91
CA GLU A 15 -0.15 1.75 -14.63
C GLU A 15 1.00 1.10 -13.86
N VAL A 16 1.05 -0.24 -13.82
CA VAL A 16 2.12 -1.00 -13.15
C VAL A 16 3.46 -0.78 -13.84
N ALA A 17 3.51 -0.85 -15.17
CA ALA A 17 4.74 -0.58 -15.92
C ALA A 17 5.27 0.84 -15.67
N ARG A 18 4.37 1.83 -15.66
CA ARG A 18 4.73 3.21 -15.31
C ARG A 18 5.22 3.32 -13.87
N ALA A 19 4.54 2.70 -12.91
CA ALA A 19 4.92 2.73 -11.50
C ALA A 19 6.30 2.08 -11.26
N ARG A 20 6.59 0.94 -11.90
CA ARG A 20 7.92 0.30 -11.86
C ARG A 20 9.01 1.25 -12.35
N ASN A 21 8.79 1.90 -13.49
CA ASN A 21 9.76 2.86 -14.03
C ASN A 21 9.95 4.07 -13.11
N GLN A 22 8.87 4.61 -12.55
CA GLN A 22 8.95 5.72 -11.58
C GLN A 22 9.73 5.32 -10.32
N LEU A 23 9.49 4.12 -9.79
CA LEU A 23 10.21 3.62 -8.61
C LEU A 23 11.71 3.44 -8.89
N LYS A 24 12.07 2.84 -10.02
CA LYS A 24 13.48 2.69 -10.43
C LYS A 24 14.18 4.04 -10.57
N SER A 25 13.54 4.99 -11.26
CA SER A 25 14.09 6.34 -11.42
C SER A 25 14.24 7.07 -10.08
N SER A 26 13.23 6.98 -9.21
CA SER A 26 13.27 7.57 -7.88
C SER A 26 14.42 7.01 -7.05
N LEU A 27 14.60 5.69 -7.05
CA LEU A 27 15.71 5.03 -6.34
C LEU A 27 17.07 5.53 -6.85
N LEU A 28 17.30 5.54 -8.16
CA LEU A 28 18.59 5.99 -8.72
C LEU A 28 18.90 7.45 -8.38
N LEU A 29 17.89 8.33 -8.46
CA LEU A 29 18.06 9.75 -8.15
C LEU A 29 18.32 9.99 -6.66
N HIS A 30 17.79 9.14 -5.77
CA HIS A 30 18.07 9.24 -4.33
C HIS A 30 19.49 8.80 -3.95
N PHE A 31 20.21 8.10 -4.81
CA PHE A 31 21.57 7.61 -4.53
C PHE A 31 22.67 8.50 -5.13
N ASP A 32 22.35 9.73 -5.51
CA ASP A 32 23.36 10.67 -5.99
C ASP A 32 24.15 11.27 -4.80
N GLY A 33 25.46 11.00 -4.77
CA GLY A 33 26.38 11.48 -3.74
C GLY A 33 26.79 10.45 -2.68
N SER A 34 27.96 10.65 -2.08
CA SER A 34 28.61 9.71 -1.14
C SER A 34 27.84 9.53 0.17
N THR A 35 27.19 10.59 0.67
CA THR A 35 26.37 10.53 1.90
C THR A 35 25.16 9.64 1.72
N ALA A 36 24.41 9.81 0.62
CA ALA A 36 23.22 9.02 0.33
C ALA A 36 23.56 7.53 0.12
N VAL A 37 24.67 7.25 -0.57
CA VAL A 37 25.16 5.87 -0.72
C VAL A 37 25.55 5.25 0.62
N SER A 38 26.26 5.99 1.48
CA SER A 38 26.69 5.48 2.80
C SER A 38 25.51 5.19 3.71
N GLU A 39 24.54 6.10 3.76
CA GLU A 39 23.30 5.96 4.52
C GLU A 39 22.51 4.73 4.05
N ASN A 40 22.33 4.57 2.74
CA ASN A 40 21.64 3.42 2.17
C ASN A 40 22.34 2.10 2.50
N ASN A 41 23.67 2.03 2.35
CA ASN A 41 24.42 0.81 2.65
C ASN A 41 24.33 0.45 4.13
N GLY A 42 24.45 1.44 5.02
CA GLY A 42 24.27 1.27 6.45
C GLY A 42 22.88 0.75 6.81
N ARG A 43 21.82 1.38 6.27
CA ARG A 43 20.43 0.95 6.47
C ARG A 43 20.21 -0.48 5.98
N GLN A 44 20.67 -0.82 4.78
CA GLN A 44 20.51 -2.18 4.24
C GLN A 44 21.27 -3.22 5.06
N MET A 45 22.46 -2.89 5.56
CA MET A 45 23.20 -3.77 6.47
C MET A 45 22.41 -4.04 7.75
N LEU A 46 21.75 -3.02 8.32
CA LEU A 46 20.95 -3.17 9.53
C LEU A 46 19.62 -3.91 9.30
N THR A 47 18.93 -3.64 8.18
CA THR A 47 17.62 -4.23 7.87
C THR A 47 17.74 -5.66 7.32
N TYR A 48 18.71 -5.90 6.45
CA TYR A 48 18.81 -7.15 5.67
C TYR A 48 20.10 -7.94 5.92
N GLY A 49 21.05 -7.41 6.70
CA GLY A 49 22.35 -8.04 6.93
C GLY A 49 23.29 -8.00 5.72
N ARG A 50 22.92 -7.30 4.64
CA ARG A 50 23.71 -7.18 3.42
C ARG A 50 23.31 -5.95 2.61
N VAL A 51 24.21 -5.48 1.75
CA VAL A 51 23.90 -4.49 0.71
C VAL A 51 23.45 -5.21 -0.55
N MET A 52 22.23 -4.93 -1.02
CA MET A 52 21.69 -5.50 -2.25
C MET A 52 22.24 -4.77 -3.48
N PRO A 53 22.72 -5.49 -4.50
CA PRO A 53 23.14 -4.89 -5.75
C PRO A 53 21.93 -4.36 -6.53
N PHE A 54 22.12 -3.26 -7.27
CA PHE A 54 21.07 -2.63 -8.07
C PHE A 54 20.42 -3.57 -9.09
N LEU A 55 21.21 -4.49 -9.67
CA LEU A 55 20.69 -5.47 -10.63
C LEU A 55 19.64 -6.39 -9.98
N GLU A 56 19.89 -6.85 -8.76
CA GLU A 56 18.93 -7.67 -8.01
C GLU A 56 17.69 -6.85 -7.63
N LEU A 57 17.88 -5.60 -7.20
CA LEU A 57 16.78 -4.71 -6.85
C LEU A 57 15.87 -4.44 -8.04
N PHE A 58 16.43 -4.18 -9.23
CA PHE A 58 15.66 -3.96 -10.44
C PHE A 58 14.96 -5.23 -10.92
N ALA A 59 15.61 -6.38 -10.86
CA ALA A 59 14.96 -7.66 -11.17
C ALA A 59 13.75 -7.92 -10.26
N ARG A 60 13.85 -7.61 -8.96
CA ARG A 60 12.74 -7.73 -8.01
C ARG A 60 11.60 -6.76 -8.31
N ILE A 61 11.91 -5.52 -8.69
CA ILE A 61 10.88 -4.53 -9.10
C ILE A 61 10.20 -4.99 -10.40
N ASP A 62 10.96 -5.53 -11.35
CA ASP A 62 10.42 -6.03 -12.62
C ASP A 62 9.60 -7.29 -12.48
N ALA A 63 9.86 -8.11 -11.47
CA ALA A 63 9.04 -9.28 -11.17
C ALA A 63 7.62 -8.94 -10.68
N VAL A 64 7.35 -7.68 -10.32
CA VAL A 64 6.00 -7.26 -9.87
C VAL A 64 5.06 -7.11 -11.06
N ASP A 65 4.01 -7.93 -11.06
CA ASP A 65 2.90 -7.93 -12.02
C ASP A 65 1.59 -7.41 -11.39
N CYS A 66 0.54 -7.27 -12.21
CA CYS A 66 -0.77 -6.81 -11.76
C CYS A 66 -1.37 -7.72 -10.68
N ASP A 67 -1.18 -9.03 -10.80
CA ASP A 67 -1.73 -10.01 -9.86
C ASP A 67 -1.07 -9.88 -8.49
N THR A 68 0.25 -9.70 -8.44
CA THR A 68 1.00 -9.44 -7.22
C THR A 68 0.54 -8.14 -6.56
N VAL A 69 0.31 -7.08 -7.34
CA VAL A 69 -0.21 -5.80 -6.81
C VAL A 69 -1.61 -6.00 -6.22
N MET A 70 -2.53 -6.64 -6.95
CA MET A 70 -3.90 -6.88 -6.48
C MET A 70 -3.92 -7.76 -5.24
N LYS A 71 -3.10 -8.82 -5.20
CA LYS A 71 -2.97 -9.70 -4.03
C LYS A 71 -2.46 -8.95 -2.81
N THR A 72 -1.40 -8.16 -2.98
CA THR A 72 -0.81 -7.34 -1.91
C THR A 72 -1.81 -6.30 -1.42
N ALA A 73 -2.52 -5.63 -2.32
CA ALA A 73 -3.57 -4.67 -1.95
C ALA A 73 -4.71 -5.35 -1.18
N LYS A 74 -5.16 -6.54 -1.59
CA LYS A 74 -6.14 -7.31 -0.81
C LYS A 74 -5.62 -7.68 0.58
N GLU A 75 -4.35 -8.06 0.69
CA GLU A 75 -3.74 -8.47 1.95
C GLU A 75 -3.54 -7.31 2.92
N PHE A 76 -3.17 -6.11 2.44
CA PHE A 76 -2.79 -4.99 3.31
C PHE A 76 -3.82 -3.86 3.40
N ILE A 77 -4.74 -3.75 2.46
CA ILE A 77 -5.69 -2.62 2.38
C ILE A 77 -7.13 -3.08 2.71
N ILE A 78 -7.53 -4.24 2.20
CA ILE A 78 -8.92 -4.70 2.33
C ILE A 78 -9.16 -5.32 3.72
N ASP A 79 -10.24 -4.89 4.36
CA ASP A 79 -10.68 -5.31 5.69
C ASP A 79 -9.60 -5.17 6.78
N LYS A 80 -8.76 -4.14 6.66
CA LYS A 80 -7.76 -3.76 7.66
C LYS A 80 -8.19 -2.55 8.47
N ASP A 81 -7.77 -2.52 9.73
CA ASP A 81 -7.95 -1.36 10.59
C ASP A 81 -7.10 -0.19 10.09
N VAL A 82 -7.71 0.99 10.04
CA VAL A 82 -7.09 2.22 9.56
C VAL A 82 -6.65 3.06 10.76
N ALA A 83 -5.44 3.61 10.69
CA ALA A 83 -4.99 4.65 11.61
C ALA A 83 -5.21 6.03 10.98
N LEU A 84 -5.95 6.91 11.65
CA LEU A 84 -6.27 8.26 11.18
C LEU A 84 -5.65 9.30 12.13
N ALA A 85 -4.87 10.22 11.58
CA ALA A 85 -4.38 11.40 12.26
C ALA A 85 -4.71 12.64 11.42
N ALA A 86 -5.38 13.62 12.02
CA ALA A 86 -5.79 14.84 11.35
C ALA A 86 -5.57 16.06 12.26
N VAL A 87 -5.17 17.18 11.68
CA VAL A 87 -4.87 18.43 12.40
C VAL A 87 -5.53 19.58 11.64
N GLY A 88 -6.14 20.53 12.37
CA GLY A 88 -6.84 21.69 11.81
C GLY A 88 -8.36 21.66 12.04
N PRO A 89 -9.16 22.35 11.21
CA PRO A 89 -10.62 22.35 11.31
C PRO A 89 -11.21 21.02 10.83
N ILE A 90 -11.31 20.05 11.74
CA ILE A 90 -11.76 18.67 11.47
C ILE A 90 -13.28 18.47 11.55
N SER A 91 -14.08 19.54 11.58
CA SER A 91 -15.56 19.44 11.70
C SER A 91 -16.21 18.64 10.57
N ASN A 92 -15.58 18.63 9.39
CA ASN A 92 -16.08 17.93 8.20
C ASN A 92 -15.38 16.58 7.96
N LEU A 93 -14.49 16.16 8.87
CA LEU A 93 -13.80 14.88 8.74
C LEU A 93 -14.76 13.76 9.16
N PRO A 94 -14.99 12.75 8.30
CA PRO A 94 -15.80 11.60 8.68
C PRO A 94 -15.23 10.87 9.90
N GLU A 95 -16.08 10.17 10.63
CA GLU A 95 -15.64 9.28 11.70
C GLU A 95 -14.81 8.11 11.16
N LEU A 96 -13.99 7.51 12.04
CA LEU A 96 -13.19 6.33 11.70
C LEU A 96 -14.02 5.17 11.16
N SER A 97 -15.25 5.02 11.65
CA SER A 97 -16.24 4.02 11.19
C SER A 97 -16.53 4.15 9.70
N TRP A 98 -16.61 5.37 9.18
CA TRP A 98 -16.80 5.63 7.76
C TRP A 98 -15.60 5.15 6.95
N PHE A 99 -14.37 5.45 7.36
CA PHE A 99 -13.17 4.98 6.65
C PHE A 99 -13.05 3.45 6.66
N ARG A 100 -13.40 2.81 7.78
CA ARG A 100 -13.43 1.36 7.89
C ARG A 100 -14.47 0.75 6.96
N SER A 101 -15.65 1.35 6.82
CA SER A 101 -16.70 0.83 5.92
C SER A 101 -16.28 0.85 4.45
N GLN A 102 -15.40 1.78 4.05
CA GLN A 102 -14.90 1.89 2.68
C GLN A 102 -13.94 0.76 2.28
N THR A 103 -13.28 0.11 3.25
CA THR A 103 -12.28 -0.94 2.99
C THR A 103 -12.82 -2.35 3.18
N VAL A 104 -14.08 -2.53 3.59
CA VAL A 104 -14.69 -3.86 3.79
C VAL A 104 -14.94 -4.53 2.44
N SER A 105 -14.68 -5.83 2.37
CA SER A 105 -15.05 -6.68 1.23
C SER A 105 -16.57 -6.91 1.21
N ASP A 106 -17.20 -6.86 0.03
CA ASP A 106 -18.67 -6.90 -0.12
C ASP A 106 -19.34 -8.10 0.59
N ASP A 107 -18.64 -9.24 0.70
CA ASP A 107 -19.12 -10.45 1.37
C ASP A 107 -19.25 -10.32 2.91
N LYS A 108 -18.44 -9.47 3.54
CA LYS A 108 -18.46 -9.26 5.00
C LYS A 108 -19.38 -8.12 5.43
N PHE A 109 -19.67 -7.18 4.53
CA PHE A 109 -20.59 -6.08 4.81
C PHE A 109 -21.99 -6.62 5.10
N THR A 110 -22.49 -7.53 4.25
CA THR A 110 -23.79 -8.19 4.44
C THR A 110 -23.83 -8.97 5.75
N SER A 111 -22.85 -9.82 6.06
CA SER A 111 -22.85 -10.60 7.31
C SER A 111 -22.83 -9.74 8.58
N ARG A 112 -22.10 -8.60 8.56
CA ARG A 112 -22.03 -7.69 9.73
C ARG A 112 -23.32 -6.92 9.94
N VAL A 113 -23.95 -6.47 8.85
CA VAL A 113 -25.28 -5.84 8.88
C VAL A 113 -26.33 -6.82 9.42
N PHE A 114 -26.35 -8.07 8.94
CA PHE A 114 -27.24 -9.10 9.48
C PHE A 114 -26.99 -9.39 10.97
N SER A 115 -25.74 -9.40 11.44
CA SER A 115 -25.43 -9.62 12.86
C SER A 115 -25.85 -8.45 13.76
N LEU A 116 -25.76 -7.21 13.28
CA LEU A 116 -26.20 -6.02 14.02
C LEU A 116 -27.73 -5.94 14.10
N PHE A 117 -28.45 -6.36 13.06
CA PHE A 117 -29.91 -6.47 13.10
C PHE A 117 -30.39 -7.61 14.01
N ALA A 118 -29.63 -8.70 14.13
CA ALA A 118 -29.96 -9.83 15.01
C ALA A 118 -29.76 -9.54 16.51
N GLN A 119 -29.01 -8.49 16.89
CA GLN A 119 -28.80 -8.10 18.29
C GLN A 119 -29.82 -7.07 18.82
N ASN A 120 -30.71 -6.56 17.95
CA ASN A 120 -31.73 -5.55 18.29
C ASN A 120 -33.18 -6.13 18.27
N ASN A 121 -33.33 -7.45 18.32
CA ASN A 121 -34.60 -8.18 18.54
C ASN A 121 -34.41 -9.17 19.69
#